data_AF-A0A1F6JJH7-F1
#
_entry.id   AF-A0A1F6JJH7-F1
#
_cell.length_a   1.000
_cell.length_b   1.000
_cell.length_c   1.000
_cell.angle_alpha   90.00
_cell.angle_beta   90.00
_cell.angle_gamma   90.00
#
_symmetry.space_group_name_H-M   'P 1'
#
loop_
_entity.id
_entity.type
_entity.pdbx_description
1 polymer ?
#
loop_
_entity_poly.entity_id
_entity_poly.type
_entity_poly.pdbx_seq_one_letter_code
_entity_poly.pdbx_strand_id
1 'polypeptide(L)'
;MDTPANPNQPPQDPFNLARQISTDPAVPDEQKLEMLTEIGRGVGVDVDRINRLQRVPIIQRAEIIAGHIARHGETVRQITDFQTEAKSQLREADSQLAKSTAEIAARLDELRRFHEPRIAEADIAVRRPKNTPEK
;
A
#
# COMPACT_ATOMS: atom_id res chain seq x y z
N MET A 1 0.96 -35.19 42.15
CA MET A 1 1.16 -36.25 41.15
C MET A 1 0.10 -36.02 40.11
N ASP A 2 0.38 -35.15 39.13
CA ASP A 2 -0.60 -34.78 38.11
C ASP A 2 -0.64 -35.89 37.05
N THR A 3 -1.80 -36.52 36.92
CA THR A 3 -2.07 -37.51 35.88
C THR A 3 -1.90 -36.87 34.50
N PRO A 4 -1.08 -37.42 33.59
CA PRO A 4 -0.91 -36.85 32.26
C PRO A 4 -2.23 -36.92 31.49
N ALA A 5 -2.58 -35.81 30.84
CA ALA A 5 -3.78 -35.70 30.01
C ALA A 5 -3.78 -36.79 28.92
N ASN A 6 -4.88 -37.54 28.82
CA ASN A 6 -5.03 -38.62 27.86
C ASN A 6 -5.16 -38.04 26.44
N PRO A 7 -4.22 -38.32 25.51
CA PRO A 7 -4.21 -37.74 24.17
C PRO A 7 -5.36 -38.22 23.26
N ASN A 8 -6.17 -39.20 23.71
CA ASN A 8 -7.33 -39.73 22.99
C ASN A 8 -8.67 -39.17 23.47
N GLN A 9 -8.69 -38.20 24.40
CA GLN A 9 -9.94 -37.52 24.76
C GLN A 9 -10.29 -36.49 23.68
N PRO A 10 -11.52 -36.51 23.11
CA PRO A 10 -11.96 -35.47 22.20
C PRO A 10 -11.83 -34.10 22.91
N PRO A 11 -11.39 -33.04 22.19
CA PRO A 11 -11.24 -31.73 22.80
C PRO A 11 -12.56 -31.34 23.45
N GLN A 12 -12.52 -31.11 24.76
CA GLN A 12 -13.70 -30.70 25.50
C GLN A 12 -14.17 -29.34 24.96
N ASP A 13 -15.47 -29.24 24.68
CA ASP A 13 -16.08 -27.98 24.28
C ASP A 13 -15.87 -26.94 25.40
N PRO A 14 -15.18 -25.82 25.12
CA PRO A 14 -14.84 -24.81 26.12
C PRO A 14 -16.08 -24.20 26.80
N PHE A 15 -17.23 -24.16 26.12
CA PHE A 15 -18.47 -23.65 26.70
C PHE A 15 -19.09 -24.63 27.71
N ASN A 16 -18.99 -25.93 27.45
CA ASN A 16 -19.44 -26.96 28.39
C ASN A 16 -18.53 -27.04 29.61
N LEU A 17 -17.21 -26.90 29.40
CA LEU A 17 -16.24 -26.83 30.49
C LEU A 17 -16.46 -25.60 31.39
N ALA A 18 -16.67 -24.42 30.79
CA ALA A 18 -17.00 -23.21 31.54
C ALA A 18 -18.29 -23.35 32.35
N ARG A 19 -19.31 -24.01 31.80
CA ARG A 19 -20.57 -24.26 32.50
C ARG A 19 -20.39 -25.19 33.69
N GLN A 20 -19.60 -26.27 33.55
CA GLN A 20 -19.29 -27.20 34.63
C GLN A 20 -18.57 -26.47 35.78
N ILE A 21 -17.52 -25.71 35.46
CA ILE A 21 -16.74 -24.92 36.45
C ILE A 21 -17.63 -23.89 37.16
N SER A 22 -18.49 -23.20 36.42
CA SER A 22 -19.39 -22.20 37.00
C SER A 22 -20.40 -22.77 37.98
N THR A 23 -20.83 -24.03 37.80
CA THR A 23 -21.83 -24.69 38.64
C THR A 23 -21.24 -25.58 39.72
N ASP A 24 -19.92 -25.79 39.73
CA ASP A 24 -19.26 -26.66 40.70
C ASP A 24 -19.24 -26.02 42.09
N PRO A 25 -19.93 -26.57 43.10
CA PRO A 25 -19.93 -26.02 44.46
C PRO A 25 -18.61 -26.29 45.21
N ALA A 26 -17.76 -27.20 44.73
CA ALA A 26 -16.48 -27.54 45.35
C ALA A 26 -15.35 -26.57 45.00
N VAL A 27 -15.54 -25.75 43.96
CA VAL A 27 -14.55 -24.76 43.51
C VAL A 27 -14.87 -23.39 44.11
N PRO A 28 -13.93 -22.74 44.83
CA PRO A 28 -14.09 -21.37 45.30
C PRO A 28 -14.27 -20.38 44.15
N ASP A 29 -15.04 -19.31 44.38
CA ASP A 29 -15.40 -18.34 43.33
C ASP A 29 -14.20 -17.64 42.70
N GLU A 30 -13.14 -17.37 43.47
CA GLU A 30 -11.89 -16.80 42.96
C GLU A 30 -11.20 -17.74 41.95
N GLN A 31 -11.22 -19.03 42.25
CA GLN A 31 -10.63 -20.08 41.40
C GLN A 31 -11.48 -20.32 40.14
N LYS A 32 -12.82 -20.25 40.27
CA LYS A 32 -13.71 -20.26 39.10
C LYS A 32 -13.40 -19.09 38.16
N LEU A 33 -13.18 -17.90 38.72
CA LEU A 33 -12.91 -16.70 37.93
C LEU A 33 -11.63 -16.85 37.10
N GLU A 34 -10.57 -17.40 37.71
CA GLU A 34 -9.28 -17.64 37.04
C GLU A 34 -9.41 -18.67 35.92
N MET A 35 -10.04 -19.82 36.20
CA MET A 35 -10.28 -20.87 35.21
C MET A 35 -11.16 -20.40 34.04
N LEU A 36 -12.21 -19.62 34.32
CA LEU A 36 -13.08 -19.07 33.28
C LEU A 36 -12.37 -18.01 32.43
N THR A 37 -11.46 -17.23 33.04
CA THR A 37 -10.63 -16.25 32.31
C THR A 37 -9.67 -16.95 31.37
N GLU A 38 -9.08 -18.06 31.80
CA GLU A 38 -8.17 -18.87 30.98
C GLU A 38 -8.89 -19.54 29.81
N ILE A 39 -10.09 -20.10 30.05
CA ILE A 39 -10.96 -20.60 28.98
C ILE A 39 -11.31 -19.48 28.00
N GLY A 40 -11.67 -18.29 28.50
CA GLY A 40 -11.94 -17.10 27.70
C GLY A 40 -10.78 -16.73 26.77
N ARG A 41 -9.54 -16.73 27.28
CA ARG A 41 -8.33 -16.51 26.46
C ARG A 41 -8.15 -17.59 25.40
N GLY A 42 -8.40 -18.86 25.74
CA GLY A 42 -8.32 -20.00 24.82
C GLY A 42 -9.32 -19.93 23.65
N VAL A 43 -10.49 -19.29 23.85
CA VAL A 43 -11.49 -19.05 22.79
C VAL A 43 -11.37 -17.68 22.10
N GLY A 44 -10.31 -16.92 22.39
CA GLY A 44 -10.06 -15.59 21.78
C GLY A 44 -10.88 -14.44 22.39
N VAL A 45 -11.53 -14.66 23.52
CA VAL A 45 -12.25 -13.62 24.28
C VAL A 45 -11.27 -12.97 25.25
N ASP A 46 -10.76 -11.80 24.87
CA ASP A 46 -9.95 -10.96 25.75
C ASP A 46 -10.87 -10.14 26.68
N VAL A 47 -11.20 -10.75 27.82
CA VAL A 47 -12.05 -10.14 28.86
C VAL A 47 -11.44 -8.85 29.40
N ASP A 48 -10.11 -8.75 29.47
CA ASP A 48 -9.42 -7.53 29.92
C ASP A 48 -9.61 -6.40 28.90
N ARG A 49 -9.53 -6.69 27.60
CA ARG A 49 -9.82 -5.72 26.54
C ARG A 49 -11.30 -5.31 26.53
N ILE A 50 -12.23 -6.23 26.74
CA ILE A 50 -13.67 -5.91 26.86
C ILE A 50 -13.91 -5.00 28.06
N ASN A 51 -13.33 -5.31 29.21
CA ASN A 51 -13.43 -4.50 30.43
C ASN A 51 -12.80 -3.11 30.25
N ARG A 52 -11.63 -3.01 29.61
CA ARG A 52 -11.00 -1.71 29.28
C ARG A 52 -11.87 -0.89 28.34
N LEU A 53 -12.45 -1.52 27.32
CA LEU A 53 -13.37 -0.83 26.41
C LEU A 53 -14.59 -0.35 27.17
N GLN A 54 -15.25 -1.21 27.95
CA GLN A 54 -16.44 -0.87 28.76
C GLN A 54 -16.21 0.32 29.71
N ARG A 55 -14.99 0.48 30.26
CA ARG A 55 -14.63 1.61 31.15
C ARG A 55 -14.53 2.96 30.45
N VAL A 56 -14.40 3.02 29.12
CA VAL A 56 -14.40 4.29 28.40
C VAL A 56 -15.85 4.77 28.24
N PRO A 57 -16.24 5.95 28.76
CA PRO A 57 -17.56 6.51 28.55
C PRO A 57 -17.92 6.60 27.06
N ILE A 58 -19.16 6.31 26.72
CA ILE A 58 -19.65 6.29 25.32
C ILE A 58 -19.36 7.63 24.62
N ILE A 59 -19.51 8.75 25.33
CA ILE A 59 -19.25 10.10 24.83
C ILE A 59 -17.78 10.26 24.41
N GLN A 60 -16.83 9.82 25.24
CA GLN A 60 -15.40 9.91 24.92
C GLN A 60 -15.04 9.03 23.71
N ARG A 61 -15.69 7.86 23.55
CA ARG A 61 -15.50 7.03 22.34
C ARG A 61 -16.02 7.76 21.09
N ALA A 62 -17.19 8.40 21.20
CA ALA A 62 -17.77 9.16 20.10
C ALA A 62 -16.88 10.34 19.70
N GLU A 63 -16.27 11.06 20.65
CA GLU A 63 -15.31 12.13 20.40
C GLU A 63 -14.05 11.64 19.70
N ILE A 64 -13.49 10.51 20.13
CA ILE A 64 -12.32 9.88 19.49
C ILE A 64 -12.64 9.52 18.04
N ILE A 65 -13.80 8.89 17.81
CA ILE A 65 -14.25 8.48 16.46
C ILE A 65 -14.50 9.71 15.60
N ALA A 66 -15.21 10.73 16.09
CA ALA A 66 -15.50 11.96 15.36
C ALA A 66 -14.20 12.70 14.98
N GLY A 67 -13.25 12.80 15.91
CA GLY A 67 -11.93 13.37 15.64
C GLY A 67 -11.16 12.58 14.58
N HIS A 68 -11.28 11.25 14.57
CA HIS A 68 -10.65 10.41 13.55
C HIS A 68 -11.31 10.59 12.18
N ILE A 69 -12.64 10.65 12.10
CA ILE A 69 -13.40 10.91 10.87
C ILE A 69 -13.03 12.27 10.29
N ALA A 70 -12.95 13.32 11.12
CA ALA A 70 -12.59 14.66 10.68
C ALA A 70 -11.16 14.70 10.08
N ARG A 71 -10.18 14.10 10.77
CA ARG A 71 -8.80 13.99 10.27
C ARG A 71 -8.71 13.16 9.00
N HIS A 72 -9.48 12.08 8.91
CA HIS A 72 -9.51 11.25 7.72
C HIS A 72 -10.09 12.00 6.52
N GLY A 73 -11.19 12.73 6.71
CA GLY A 73 -11.79 13.58 5.67
C GLY A 73 -10.81 14.64 5.15
N GLU A 74 -10.09 15.31 6.05
CA GLU A 74 -9.06 16.29 5.68
C GLU A 74 -7.91 15.63 4.90
N THR A 75 -7.44 14.46 5.35
CA THR A 75 -6.37 13.72 4.67
C THR A 75 -6.78 13.30 3.26
N VAL A 76 -8.02 12.81 3.09
CA VAL A 76 -8.55 12.42 1.78
C VAL A 76 -8.62 13.61 0.82
N ARG A 77 -9.02 14.78 1.33
CA ARG A 77 -9.03 16.03 0.57
C ARG A 77 -7.63 16.40 0.08
N GLN A 78 -6.65 16.43 0.99
CA GLN A 78 -5.26 16.74 0.65
C GLN A 78 -4.68 15.76 -0.39
N ILE A 79 -4.95 14.46 -0.24
CA ILE A 79 -4.52 13.46 -1.23
C ILE A 79 -5.14 13.76 -2.61
N THR A 80 -6.40 14.17 -2.65
CA THR A 80 -7.11 14.47 -3.90
C THR A 80 -6.53 15.71 -4.59
N ASP A 81 -6.22 16.74 -3.80
CA ASP A 81 -5.61 17.97 -4.28
C ASP A 81 -4.20 17.68 -4.84
N PHE A 82 -3.36 16.95 -4.11
CA PHE A 82 -2.03 16.54 -4.59
C PHE A 82 -2.08 15.68 -5.86
N GLN A 83 -3.02 14.73 -5.94
CA GLN A 83 -3.17 13.92 -7.15
C GLN A 83 -3.59 14.76 -8.35
N THR A 84 -4.42 15.77 -8.14
CA THR A 84 -4.87 16.68 -9.19
C THR A 84 -3.71 17.56 -9.68
N GLU A 85 -2.95 18.13 -8.75
CA GLU A 85 -1.77 18.93 -9.07
C GLU A 85 -0.71 18.11 -9.81
N ALA A 86 -0.37 16.92 -9.32
CA ALA A 86 0.61 16.03 -9.95
C ALA A 86 0.20 15.65 -11.39
N LYS A 87 -1.08 15.34 -11.61
CA LYS A 87 -1.60 15.06 -12.96
C LYS A 87 -1.49 16.27 -13.89
N SER A 88 -1.71 17.48 -13.36
CA SER A 88 -1.57 18.72 -14.14
C SER A 88 -0.11 18.95 -14.54
N GLN A 89 0.81 18.82 -13.60
CA GLN A 89 2.25 18.99 -13.85
C GLN A 89 2.78 17.97 -14.86
N LEU A 90 2.36 16.71 -14.77
CA LEU A 90 2.73 15.67 -15.73
C LEU A 90 2.26 16.00 -17.15
N ARG A 91 1.00 16.44 -17.30
CA ARG A 91 0.47 16.84 -18.61
C ARG A 91 1.22 18.03 -19.21
N GLU A 92 1.61 18.99 -18.38
CA GLU A 92 2.39 20.13 -18.83
C GLU A 92 3.79 19.70 -19.28
N ALA A 93 4.46 18.84 -18.50
CA ALA A 93 5.77 18.29 -18.85
C ALA A 93 5.72 17.50 -20.16
N ASP A 94 4.72 16.62 -20.34
CA ASP A 94 4.53 15.85 -21.58
C ASP A 94 4.31 16.78 -22.80
N SER A 95 3.53 17.85 -22.62
CA SER A 95 3.29 18.84 -23.67
C SER A 95 4.57 19.59 -24.06
N GLN A 96 5.38 20.00 -23.07
CA GLN A 96 6.67 20.65 -23.32
C GLN A 96 7.66 19.70 -24.00
N LEU A 97 7.71 18.43 -23.57
CA LEU A 97 8.55 17.40 -24.18
C LEU A 97 8.15 17.14 -25.64
N ALA A 98 6.85 17.04 -25.92
CA ALA A 98 6.34 16.85 -27.27
C ALA A 98 6.72 18.02 -28.20
N LYS A 99 6.59 19.27 -27.71
CA LYS A 99 7.02 20.46 -28.46
C LYS A 99 8.52 20.45 -28.74
N SER A 100 9.33 20.21 -27.72
CA SER A 100 10.79 20.16 -27.86
C SER A 100 11.22 19.08 -28.85
N THR A 101 10.60 17.90 -28.78
CA THR A 101 10.88 16.78 -29.69
C THR A 101 10.54 17.16 -31.13
N ALA A 102 9.39 17.81 -31.36
CA ALA A 102 8.99 18.27 -32.69
C ALA A 102 9.95 19.34 -33.24
N GLU A 103 10.40 20.28 -32.41
CA GLU A 103 11.38 21.30 -32.81
C GLU A 103 12.73 20.68 -33.18
N ILE A 104 13.20 19.70 -32.40
CA ILE A 104 14.45 18.98 -32.70
C ILE A 104 14.33 18.23 -34.03
N ALA A 105 13.22 17.52 -34.24
CA ALA A 105 12.98 16.81 -35.49
C ALA A 105 12.98 17.76 -36.70
N ALA A 106 12.29 18.91 -36.58
CA ALA A 106 12.25 19.92 -37.65
C ALA A 106 13.64 20.49 -37.97
N ARG A 107 14.46 20.79 -36.94
CA ARG A 107 15.84 21.27 -37.14
C ARG A 107 16.75 20.21 -37.77
N LEU A 108 16.59 18.94 -37.40
CA LEU A 108 17.33 17.84 -38.00
C LEU A 108 16.96 17.68 -39.49
N ASP A 109 15.68 17.78 -39.83
CA ASP A 109 15.20 17.74 -41.21
C ASP A 109 15.76 18.91 -42.04
N GLU A 110 15.79 20.13 -41.47
CA GLU A 110 16.38 21.30 -42.12
C GLU A 110 17.88 21.11 -42.37
N LEU A 111 18.61 20.65 -41.35
CA LEU A 111 20.04 20.36 -41.44
C LEU A 111 20.31 19.30 -42.51
N ARG A 112 19.49 18.25 -42.56
CA ARG A 112 19.57 17.21 -43.58
C ARG A 112 19.35 17.78 -44.97
N ARG A 113 18.27 18.56 -45.19
CA ARG A 113 18.00 19.17 -46.50
C ARG A 113 19.14 20.08 -46.97
N PHE A 114 19.78 20.80 -46.06
CA PHE A 114 20.88 21.70 -46.41
C PHE A 114 22.20 20.96 -46.70
N HIS A 115 22.53 19.92 -45.93
CA HIS A 115 23.82 19.25 -46.02
C HIS A 115 23.84 18.00 -46.92
N GLU A 116 22.74 17.26 -47.02
CA GLU A 116 22.67 16.02 -47.82
C GLU A 116 23.08 16.22 -49.29
N PRO A 117 22.67 17.30 -49.99
CA PRO A 117 23.13 17.53 -51.37
C PRO A 117 24.64 17.76 -51.46
N ARG A 118 25.21 18.50 -50.50
CA ARG A 118 26.65 18.80 -50.47
C ARG A 118 27.48 17.57 -50.13
N ILE A 119 26.97 16.70 -49.27
CA ILE A 119 27.58 15.40 -48.96
C ILE A 119 27.54 14.51 -50.20
N ALA A 120 26.40 14.43 -50.89
CA ALA A 120 26.27 13.66 -52.12
C ALA A 120 27.21 14.17 -53.24
N GLU A 121 27.34 15.49 -53.40
CA GLU A 121 28.30 16.10 -54.35
C GLU A 121 29.76 15.78 -53.98
N ALA A 122 30.12 15.85 -52.70
CA ALA A 122 31.44 15.49 -52.21
C ALA A 122 31.75 14.00 -52.44
N ASP A 123 30.78 13.12 -52.19
CA ASP A 123 30.91 11.68 -52.44
C ASP A 123 31.12 11.36 -53.93
N ILE A 124 30.41 12.06 -54.83
CA ILE A 124 30.62 11.94 -56.28
C ILE A 124 32.03 12.41 -56.66
N ALA A 125 32.50 13.52 -56.09
CA ALA A 125 33.83 14.05 -56.37
C ALA A 125 34.96 13.12 -55.88
N VAL A 126 34.78 12.47 -54.73
CA VAL A 126 35.74 11.48 -54.19
C VAL A 126 35.73 10.19 -55.02
N ARG A 127 34.56 9.76 -55.52
CA ARG A 127 34.42 8.52 -56.32
C ARG A 127 34.78 8.68 -57.79
N ARG A 128 34.93 9.90 -58.32
CA ARG A 128 35.41 10.10 -59.69
C ARG A 128 36.85 9.58 -59.79
N PRO A 129 37.13 8.56 -60.62
CA PRO A 129 38.51 8.18 -60.88
C PRO A 129 39.23 9.41 -61.45
N LYS A 130 40.46 9.65 -60.99
CA LYS A 130 41.36 10.64 -61.58
C LYS A 130 41.64 10.21 -63.02
N ASN A 131 40.75 10.57 -63.95
CA ASN A 131 41.04 10.55 -65.36
C ASN A 131 41.95 11.75 -65.62
N THR A 132 43.22 11.57 -65.29
CA THR A 132 44.32 12.36 -65.83
C THR A 132 44.29 12.22 -67.35
N PRO A 133 44.26 13.31 -68.12
CA PRO A 133 44.52 13.21 -69.55
C PRO A 133 46.04 13.04 -69.69
N GLU A 134 46.49 11.81 -69.89
CA GLU A 134 47.83 11.59 -70.43
C GLU A 134 47.81 11.90 -71.93
N LYS A 135 48.84 12.64 -72.33
CA LYS A 135 49.05 13.32 -73.61
C LYS A 135 49.16 12.37 -74.80
#